data_AF-A0A4R4QBY1-F1
#
_entry.id   AF-A0A4R4QBY1-F1
#
_cell.length_a   1.000
_cell.length_b   1.000
_cell.length_c   1.000
_cell.angle_alpha   90.00
_cell.angle_beta   90.00
_cell.angle_gamma   90.00
#
_symmetry.space_group_name_H-M   'P 1'
#
loop_
_entity.id
_entity.type
_entity.pdbx_description
1 polymer ?
#
loop_
_entity_poly.entity_id
_entity_poly.type
_entity_poly.pdbx_seq_one_letter_code
_entity_poly.pdbx_strand_id
1 'polypeptide(L)'
;MAEGDLLALAEAKAIEGRVEESIALYQQAVGLEPLLEAAHRALISLHLIQGDRAAAVRQYDALTAILAAELQTPSPQTTALLY
;
A
#
# COMPACT_ATOMS: atom_id res chain seq x y z
N MET A 1 3.26 19.67 -0.23
CA MET A 1 4.48 18.89 -0.55
C MET A 1 4.68 17.71 0.39
N ALA A 2 3.67 17.25 1.17
CA ALA A 2 3.89 16.23 2.21
C ALA A 2 3.62 14.79 1.75
N GLU A 3 2.64 14.54 0.86
CA GLU A 3 2.27 13.17 0.46
C GLU A 3 3.32 12.46 -0.42
N GLY A 4 3.90 13.16 -1.39
CA GLY A 4 4.93 12.59 -2.25
C GLY A 4 6.24 12.27 -1.51
N ASP A 5 6.51 12.96 -0.41
CA ASP A 5 7.74 12.81 0.37
C ASP A 5 7.75 11.48 1.14
N LEU A 6 6.62 11.11 1.75
CA LEU A 6 6.48 9.84 2.46
C LEU A 6 6.58 8.63 1.52
N LEU A 7 5.97 8.71 0.33
CA LEU A 7 6.06 7.62 -0.66
C LEU A 7 7.50 7.41 -1.14
N ALA A 8 8.19 8.49 -1.48
CA ALA A 8 9.58 8.43 -1.95
C ALA A 8 10.52 7.91 -0.86
N LEU A 9 10.32 8.33 0.39
CA LEU A 9 11.09 7.82 1.53
C LEU A 9 10.80 6.33 1.79
N ALA A 10 9.53 5.93 1.75
CA ALA A 10 9.15 4.54 1.93
C ALA A 10 9.74 3.62 0.85
N GLU A 11 9.73 4.08 -0.40
CA GLU A 11 10.32 3.38 -1.54
C GLU A 11 11.83 3.25 -1.37
N ALA A 12 12.52 4.33 -0.97
CA ALA A 12 13.95 4.27 -0.67
C ALA A 12 14.27 3.24 0.44
N LYS A 13 13.46 3.18 1.51
CA LYS A 13 13.64 2.18 2.57
C LYS A 13 13.43 0.75 2.08
N ALA A 14 12.47 0.53 1.18
CA ALA A 14 12.28 -0.79 0.55
C ALA A 14 13.51 -1.21 -0.26
N ILE A 15 14.08 -0.30 -1.05
CA ILE A 15 15.28 -0.54 -1.86
C ILE A 15 16.50 -0.83 -0.97
N GLU A 16 16.62 -0.16 0.18
CA GLU A 16 17.65 -0.44 1.19
C GLU A 16 17.46 -1.79 1.91
N GLY A 17 16.40 -2.55 1.63
CA GLY A 17 16.06 -3.79 2.32
C GLY A 17 15.48 -3.57 3.72
N ARG A 18 15.19 -2.31 4.11
CA ARG A 18 14.61 -1.93 5.40
C ARG A 18 13.09 -2.03 5.31
N VAL A 19 12.61 -3.25 5.09
CA VAL A 19 11.21 -3.51 4.72
C VAL A 19 10.22 -3.09 5.82
N GLU A 20 10.55 -3.31 7.09
CA GLU A 20 9.68 -2.93 8.21
C GLU A 20 9.46 -1.41 8.28
N GLU A 21 10.52 -0.62 8.04
CA GLU A 21 10.43 0.83 8.03
C GLU A 21 9.68 1.35 6.81
N SER A 22 9.87 0.71 5.66
CA SER A 22 9.08 0.99 4.46
C SER A 22 7.57 0.77 4.71
N ILE A 23 7.22 -0.35 5.34
CA ILE A 23 5.83 -0.65 5.72
C ILE A 23 5.28 0.42 6.67
N ALA A 24 6.04 0.80 7.70
CA ALA A 24 5.60 1.83 8.65
C ALA A 24 5.32 3.18 7.96
N LEU A 25 6.18 3.58 7.02
CA LEU A 25 6.00 4.82 6.25
C LEU A 25 4.80 4.75 5.32
N TYR A 26 4.58 3.64 4.62
CA TYR A 26 3.38 3.48 3.79
C TYR A 26 2.10 3.40 4.64
N GLN A 27 2.13 2.79 5.82
CA GLN A 27 1.00 2.81 6.75
C GLN A 27 0.70 4.24 7.24
N GLN A 28 1.74 5.04 7.49
CA GLN A 28 1.58 6.45 7.81
C GLN A 28 0.96 7.23 6.64
N ALA A 29 1.40 6.97 5.40
CA ALA A 29 0.81 7.59 4.21
C ALA A 29 -0.68 7.24 4.06
N VAL A 30 -1.06 5.97 4.25
CA VAL A 30 -2.46 5.53 4.27
C VAL A 30 -3.25 6.19 5.40
N GLY A 31 -2.64 6.38 6.57
CA GLY A 31 -3.29 7.06 7.69
C GLY A 31 -3.56 8.54 7.44
N LEU A 32 -2.74 9.19 6.61
CA LEU A 32 -2.94 10.58 6.19
C LEU A 32 -3.93 10.70 5.03
N GLU A 33 -3.82 9.81 4.05
CA GLU A 33 -4.67 9.78 2.86
C GLU A 33 -5.16 8.35 2.61
N PRO A 34 -6.33 7.96 3.16
CA PRO A 34 -6.85 6.60 3.04
C PRO A 34 -7.23 6.17 1.61
N LEU A 35 -7.39 7.13 0.70
CA LEU A 35 -7.69 6.89 -0.71
C LEU A 35 -6.42 6.78 -1.58
N LEU A 36 -5.23 6.94 -0.98
CA LEU A 36 -3.96 6.91 -1.68
C LEU A 36 -3.61 5.48 -2.13
N GLU A 37 -4.18 5.08 -3.25
CA GLU A 37 -4.06 3.71 -3.76
C GLU A 37 -2.60 3.28 -3.98
N ALA A 38 -1.70 4.22 -4.32
CA ALA A 38 -0.28 3.94 -4.48
C ALA A 38 0.36 3.40 -3.18
N ALA A 39 -0.01 3.94 -2.01
CA ALA A 39 0.49 3.47 -0.71
C ALA A 39 -0.06 2.08 -0.38
N HIS A 40 -1.36 1.85 -0.62
CA HIS A 40 -1.97 0.53 -0.44
C HIS A 40 -1.31 -0.52 -1.34
N ARG A 41 -1.09 -0.21 -2.62
CA ARG A 41 -0.45 -1.12 -3.58
C ARG A 41 0.98 -1.46 -3.14
N ALA A 42 1.74 -0.49 -2.66
CA ALA A 42 3.08 -0.74 -2.15
C ALA A 42 3.05 -1.68 -0.93
N LEU A 43 2.14 -1.48 0.04
CA LEU A 43 1.96 -2.39 1.17
C LEU A 43 1.60 -3.81 0.73
N ILE A 44 0.67 -3.96 -0.22
CA ILE A 44 0.28 -5.27 -0.78
C ILE A 44 1.51 -5.97 -1.37
N SER A 45 2.28 -5.28 -2.22
CA SER A 45 3.51 -5.82 -2.81
C SER A 45 4.54 -6.23 -1.76
N LEU A 46 4.78 -5.40 -0.74
CA LEU A 46 5.74 -5.69 0.32
C LEU A 46 5.32 -6.91 1.14
N HIS A 47 4.04 -7.04 1.49
CA HIS A 47 3.52 -8.21 2.18
C HIS A 47 3.66 -9.49 1.34
N LEU A 48 3.43 -9.42 0.02
CA LEU A 48 3.64 -10.56 -0.87
C LEU A 48 5.11 -10.96 -0.96
N ILE A 49 6.04 -10.00 -1.03
CA ILE A 49 7.49 -10.26 -1.05
C ILE A 49 7.94 -10.93 0.25
N GLN A 50 7.36 -10.55 1.38
CA GLN A 50 7.62 -11.21 2.68
C GLN A 50 6.95 -12.59 2.82
N GLY A 51 6.10 -12.99 1.86
CA GLY A 51 5.32 -14.23 1.93
C GLY A 51 4.07 -14.14 2.81
N ASP A 52 3.75 -12.97 3.39
CA ASP A 52 2.53 -12.75 4.15
C ASP A 52 1.36 -12.39 3.22
N ARG A 53 0.94 -13.39 2.43
CA ARG A 53 -0.22 -13.24 1.54
C ARG A 53 -1.49 -12.88 2.29
N ALA A 54 -1.63 -13.31 3.55
CA ALA A 54 -2.80 -12.98 4.35
C ALA A 54 -2.87 -11.48 4.66
N ALA A 55 -1.75 -10.84 5.00
CA ALA A 55 -1.69 -9.39 5.17
C ALA A 55 -1.95 -8.64 3.85
N ALA A 56 -1.41 -9.15 2.73
CA ALA A 56 -1.64 -8.56 1.41
C ALA A 56 -3.13 -8.53 1.05
N VAL A 57 -3.85 -9.64 1.25
CA VAL A 57 -5.30 -9.72 1.01
C VAL A 57 -6.07 -8.79 1.93
N ARG A 58 -5.76 -8.77 3.25
CA ARG A 58 -6.41 -7.83 4.19
C ARG A 58 -6.24 -6.37 3.77
N GLN A 59 -5.06 -5.99 3.28
CA GLN A 59 -4.78 -4.64 2.82
C GLN A 59 -5.57 -4.29 1.55
N TYR A 60 -5.73 -5.24 0.63
CA TYR A 60 -6.55 -5.07 -0.58
C TYR A 60 -8.03 -4.96 -0.25
N ASP A 61 -8.54 -5.78 0.67
CA ASP A 61 -9.93 -5.72 1.12
C ASP A 61 -10.24 -4.37 1.78
N ALA A 62 -9.32 -3.87 2.61
CA ALA A 62 -9.42 -2.55 3.22
C ALA A 62 -9.47 -1.43 2.17
N LEU A 63 -8.55 -1.44 1.19
CA LEU A 63 -8.56 -0.48 0.08
C LEU A 63 -9.90 -0.55 -0.69
N THR A 64 -10.36 -1.76 -1.01
CA THR A 64 -11.59 -1.98 -1.78
C THR A 64 -12.80 -1.45 -1.04
N ALA A 65 -12.88 -1.64 0.28
CA ALA A 65 -13.95 -1.12 1.11
C ALA A 65 -13.95 0.42 1.14
N ILE A 66 -12.79 1.05 1.26
CA ILE A 66 -12.66 2.52 1.26
C ILE A 66 -13.05 3.08 -0.11
N LEU A 67 -12.51 2.53 -1.20
CA LEU A 67 -12.85 2.99 -2.55
C LEU A 67 -14.32 2.79 -2.88
N ALA A 68 -14.91 1.65 -2.47
CA ALA A 68 -16.34 1.39 -2.70
C ALA A 68 -17.24 2.42 -2.00
N ALA A 69 -16.84 2.91 -0.82
CA ALA A 69 -17.57 3.98 -0.12
C ALA A 69 -17.58 5.29 -0.92
N GLU A 70 -16.53 5.54 -1.70
CA GLU A 70 -16.41 6.69 -2.61
C GLU A 70 -16.92 6.38 -4.04
N LEU A 71 -17.60 5.26 -4.25
CA LEU A 71 -18.08 4.78 -5.55
C LEU A 71 -16.95 4.57 -6.58
N GLN A 72 -15.76 4.24 -6.09
CA GLN A 72 -14.56 3.93 -6.87
C GLN A 72 -14.23 2.43 -6.79
N THR A 73 -13.33 1.98 -7.66
CA THR A 73 -12.83 0.60 -7.68
C THR A 73 -11.31 0.60 -7.73
N PRO A 74 -10.63 -0.42 -7.14
CA PRO A 74 -9.19 -0.55 -7.25
C PRO A 74 -8.74 -0.60 -8.71
N SER A 75 -7.55 -0.04 -8.98
CA SER A 75 -6.94 -0.11 -10.29
C SER A 75 -6.61 -1.56 -10.69
N PRO A 76 -6.54 -1.85 -12.00
CA PRO A 76 -6.13 -3.16 -12.50
C PRO A 76 -4.73 -3.56 -12.01
N GLN A 77 -3.82 -2.60 -11.85
CA GLN A 77 -2.47 -2.85 -11.38
C GLN A 77 -2.46 -3.38 -9.93
N THR A 78 -3.30 -2.82 -9.07
CA THR A 78 -3.42 -3.28 -7.68
C THR A 78 -4.11 -4.63 -7.61
N THR A 79 -5.13 -4.85 -8.42
CA THR A 79 -5.86 -6.13 -8.49
C THR A 79 -4.94 -7.26 -8.98
N ALA A 80 -4.13 -7.02 -10.01
CA ALA A 80 -3.20 -8.01 -10.57
C ALA A 80 -2.11 -8.52 -9.59
N LEU A 81 -1.95 -7.92 -8.41
CA LEU A 81 -1.02 -8.42 -7.40
C LEU A 81 -1.54 -9.67 -6.68
N LEU A 82 -2.85 -9.90 -6.65
CA LEU A 82 -3.46 -10.98 -5.88
C LEU A 82 -4.06 -12.11 -6.72
N TYR A 83 -4.24 -11.88 -8.02
CA TYR A 83 -4.78 -12.85 -8.98
C TYR A 83 -3.68 -13.32 -9.93
#